data_AF-A0A2E0JZ84-F1
#
_entry.id   AF-A0A2E0JZ84-F1
#
_cell.length_a   1.000
_cell.length_b   1.000
_cell.length_c   1.000
_cell.angle_alpha   90.00
_cell.angle_beta   90.00
_cell.angle_gamma   90.00
#
_symmetry.space_group_name_H-M   'P 1'
#
loop_
_entity.id
_entity.type
_entity.pdbx_description
1 polymer ?
#
loop_
_entity_poly.entity_id
_entity_poly.type
_entity_poly.pdbx_seq_one_letter_code
_entity_poly.pdbx_strand_id
1 'polypeptide(L)'
;RTISRVEAVKAIASDFTERRVGDRVGLILFGSKAYVQAPLTFDTTTVTQFIREAQLGFAGEDTAIGDSLGLAIKRLRDRPAASRVLILLTDGQDTASSVDPMEAAALAAQQNVKVYTIGISRNLGTTSARGGEVDEALLRAIAEATGGEYFRARDPRELQAIYGIIDQLEPVEQDASTFRPRRSLGYWAMLGALVIGSLVLLTGGLIPGLSRSRQAVNA
;
A
#
# COMPACT_ATOMS: atom_id res chain seq x y z
N ARG A 1 0.47 7.63 -30.65
CA ARG A 1 -0.49 8.37 -29.80
C ARG A 1 0.33 9.17 -28.80
N THR A 2 0.13 10.48 -28.73
CA THR A 2 0.81 11.34 -27.74
C THR A 2 0.18 11.03 -26.39
N ILE A 3 0.90 10.33 -25.51
CA ILE A 3 0.45 10.01 -24.16
C ILE A 3 0.30 11.32 -23.39
N SER A 4 -0.82 11.52 -22.71
CA SER A 4 -0.99 12.72 -21.88
C SER A 4 -0.04 12.68 -20.67
N ARG A 5 0.43 13.85 -20.20
CA ARG A 5 1.35 13.97 -19.04
C ARG A 5 0.91 13.10 -17.86
N VAL A 6 -0.38 13.13 -17.60
CA VAL A 6 -1.03 12.51 -16.46
C VAL A 6 -1.06 10.99 -16.62
N GLU A 7 -1.34 10.51 -17.83
CA GLU A 7 -1.23 9.09 -18.14
C GLU A 7 0.20 8.59 -17.98
N ALA A 8 1.21 9.39 -18.35
CA ALA A 8 2.61 9.02 -18.16
C ALA A 8 2.98 8.93 -16.67
N VAL A 9 2.57 9.92 -15.86
CA VAL A 9 2.78 9.90 -14.40
C VAL A 9 2.09 8.69 -13.76
N LYS A 10 0.83 8.43 -14.13
CA LYS A 10 0.09 7.26 -13.65
C LYS A 10 0.78 5.96 -14.03
N ALA A 11 1.22 5.83 -15.28
CA ALA A 11 1.92 4.62 -15.74
C ALA A 11 3.19 4.36 -14.92
N ILE A 12 4.02 5.39 -14.71
CA ILE A 12 5.27 5.26 -13.95
C ILE A 12 4.99 4.94 -12.47
N ALA A 13 4.02 5.62 -11.85
CA ALA A 13 3.63 5.35 -10.48
C ALA A 13 3.04 3.94 -10.31
N SER A 14 2.19 3.51 -11.25
CA SER A 14 1.65 2.14 -11.31
C SER A 14 2.77 1.08 -11.43
N ASP A 15 3.71 1.28 -12.35
CA ASP A 15 4.83 0.36 -12.57
C ASP A 15 5.77 0.32 -11.36
N PHE A 16 5.93 1.43 -10.64
CA PHE A 16 6.66 1.46 -9.38
C PHE A 16 5.93 0.65 -8.30
N THR A 17 4.62 0.89 -8.10
CA THR A 17 3.82 0.20 -7.09
C THR A 17 3.73 -1.31 -7.34
N GLU A 18 3.57 -1.73 -8.60
CA GLU A 18 3.46 -3.14 -8.96
C GLU A 18 4.73 -3.94 -8.63
N ARG A 19 5.91 -3.31 -8.70
CA ARG A 19 7.20 -3.93 -8.40
C ARG A 19 7.49 -4.08 -6.89
N ARG A 20 6.74 -3.40 -6.02
CA ARG A 20 6.95 -3.42 -4.55
C ARG A 20 6.33 -4.67 -3.87
N VAL A 21 6.62 -5.84 -4.41
CA VAL A 21 6.11 -7.12 -3.89
C VAL A 21 6.72 -7.41 -2.52
N GLY A 22 5.90 -7.42 -1.47
CA GLY A 22 6.33 -7.64 -0.09
C GLY A 22 6.12 -6.42 0.80
N ASP A 23 6.00 -5.23 0.21
CA ASP A 23 5.68 -4.01 0.94
C ASP A 23 4.17 -3.82 1.12
N ARG A 24 3.81 -3.03 2.13
CA ARG A 24 2.47 -2.46 2.23
C ARG A 24 2.44 -1.11 1.55
N VAL A 25 1.71 -1.00 0.45
CA VAL A 25 1.56 0.25 -0.30
C VAL A 25 0.17 0.82 -0.05
N GLY A 26 0.08 2.15 0.03
CA GLY A 26 -1.17 2.89 0.15
C GLY A 26 -1.18 4.06 -0.82
N LEU A 27 -2.36 4.63 -1.04
CA LEU A 27 -2.56 5.76 -1.96
C LEU A 27 -3.40 6.84 -1.27
N ILE A 28 -2.86 8.05 -1.25
CA ILE A 28 -3.55 9.27 -0.84
C ILE A 28 -3.66 10.14 -2.08
N LEU A 29 -4.86 10.64 -2.34
CA LEU A 29 -5.10 11.66 -3.35
C LEU A 29 -5.44 12.96 -2.62
N PHE A 30 -4.96 14.07 -3.17
CA PHE A 30 -5.15 15.38 -2.57
C PHE A 30 -5.34 16.45 -3.63
N GLY A 31 -6.00 17.53 -3.21
CA GLY A 31 -6.31 18.73 -3.96
C GLY A 31 -6.71 19.81 -2.95
N SER A 32 -7.92 20.35 -3.02
CA SER A 32 -8.50 21.18 -1.94
C SER A 32 -8.66 20.42 -0.61
N LYS A 33 -8.72 19.08 -0.64
CA LYS A 33 -8.68 18.21 0.55
C LYS A 33 -7.87 16.95 0.27
N ALA A 34 -7.29 16.36 1.31
CA ALA A 34 -6.61 15.07 1.24
C ALA A 34 -7.52 13.91 1.70
N TYR A 35 -7.52 12.80 0.96
CA TYR A 35 -8.25 11.59 1.33
C TYR A 35 -7.49 10.31 0.98
N VAL A 36 -7.77 9.25 1.73
CA VAL A 36 -7.16 7.92 1.50
C VAL A 36 -7.94 7.21 0.40
N GLN A 37 -7.33 7.08 -0.78
CA GLN A 37 -7.88 6.28 -1.88
C GLN A 37 -7.66 4.79 -1.65
N ALA A 38 -6.50 4.42 -1.08
CA ALA A 38 -6.19 3.05 -0.70
C ALA A 38 -5.47 3.02 0.65
N PRO A 39 -5.95 2.25 1.64
CA PRO A 39 -5.20 2.02 2.87
C PRO A 39 -3.95 1.17 2.59
N LEU A 40 -2.98 1.20 3.52
CA LEU A 40 -1.77 0.37 3.44
C LEU A 40 -2.12 -1.13 3.34
N THR A 41 -1.82 -1.74 2.20
CA THR A 41 -2.15 -3.13 1.88
C THR A 41 -1.01 -3.81 1.12
N PHE A 42 -0.93 -5.13 1.21
CA PHE A 42 -0.02 -5.95 0.38
C PHE A 42 -0.57 -6.17 -1.05
N ASP A 43 -1.84 -5.84 -1.29
CA ASP A 43 -2.47 -5.96 -2.60
C ASP A 43 -2.07 -4.78 -3.50
N THR A 44 -0.85 -4.85 -4.04
CA THR A 44 -0.31 -3.86 -4.96
C THR A 44 -1.12 -3.77 -6.26
N THR A 45 -1.77 -4.85 -6.68
CA THR A 45 -2.63 -4.89 -7.88
C THR A 45 -3.79 -3.90 -7.76
N THR A 46 -4.52 -3.95 -6.64
CA THR A 46 -5.65 -3.05 -6.40
C THR A 46 -5.19 -1.60 -6.26
N VAL A 47 -4.07 -1.34 -5.58
CA VAL A 47 -3.51 0.02 -5.48
C VAL A 47 -3.11 0.55 -6.85
N THR A 48 -2.44 -0.28 -7.65
CA THR A 48 -2.07 0.03 -9.04
C THR A 48 -3.29 0.37 -9.89
N GLN A 49 -4.40 -0.38 -9.75
CA GLN A 49 -5.65 -0.06 -10.44
C GLN A 49 -6.19 1.31 -10.03
N PHE A 50 -6.21 1.64 -8.73
CA PHE A 50 -6.64 2.96 -8.27
C PHE A 50 -5.77 4.10 -8.80
N ILE A 51 -4.45 3.90 -8.96
CA ILE A 51 -3.56 4.90 -9.58
C ILE A 51 -3.98 5.14 -11.04
N ARG A 52 -4.23 4.08 -11.82
CA ARG A 52 -4.63 4.21 -13.24
C ARG A 52 -5.98 4.95 -13.37
N GLU A 53 -6.92 4.67 -12.47
CA GLU A 53 -8.27 5.25 -12.46
C GLU A 53 -8.36 6.66 -11.85
N ALA A 54 -7.35 7.12 -11.10
CA ALA A 54 -7.37 8.41 -10.40
C ALA A 54 -7.63 9.59 -11.35
N GLN A 55 -8.74 10.29 -11.20
CA GLN A 55 -9.05 11.44 -12.07
C GLN A 55 -8.43 12.72 -11.50
N LEU A 56 -7.78 13.52 -12.35
CA LEU A 56 -7.34 14.86 -11.95
C LEU A 56 -8.55 15.75 -11.61
N GLY A 57 -8.38 16.65 -10.65
CA GLY A 57 -9.44 17.58 -10.24
C GLY A 57 -10.54 16.94 -9.39
N PHE A 58 -10.55 15.61 -9.21
CA PHE A 58 -11.50 14.95 -8.31
C PHE A 58 -11.35 15.43 -6.86
N ALA A 59 -10.14 15.82 -6.47
CA ALA A 59 -9.83 16.33 -5.15
C ALA A 59 -9.94 17.87 -5.03
N GLY A 60 -10.36 18.57 -6.09
CA GLY A 60 -10.36 20.04 -6.21
C GLY A 60 -9.22 20.57 -7.09
N GLU A 61 -9.24 21.89 -7.36
CA GLU A 61 -8.20 22.59 -8.14
C GLU A 61 -7.08 23.19 -7.26
N ASP A 62 -7.31 23.26 -5.95
CA ASP A 62 -6.31 23.72 -4.98
C ASP A 62 -5.35 22.58 -4.59
N THR A 63 -4.34 22.88 -3.78
CA THR A 63 -3.38 21.89 -3.29
C THR A 63 -3.23 22.00 -1.78
N ALA A 64 -3.51 20.92 -1.06
CA ALA A 64 -3.40 20.83 0.40
C ALA A 64 -2.27 19.85 0.80
N ILE A 65 -1.02 20.33 0.67
CA ILE A 65 0.20 19.56 0.96
C ILE A 65 0.29 19.18 2.44
N GLY A 66 0.14 20.14 3.36
CA GLY A 66 0.24 19.91 4.80
C GLY A 66 -0.80 18.93 5.32
N ASP A 67 -2.03 19.02 4.82
CA ASP A 67 -3.10 18.07 5.18
C ASP A 67 -2.81 16.65 4.65
N SER A 68 -2.23 16.54 3.45
CA SER A 68 -1.80 15.25 2.89
C SER A 68 -0.68 14.60 3.69
N LEU A 69 0.30 15.40 4.17
CA LEU A 69 1.36 14.96 5.06
C LEU A 69 0.79 14.49 6.39
N GLY A 70 -0.07 15.28 7.02
CA GLY A 70 -0.74 14.92 8.28
C GLY A 70 -1.52 13.60 8.18
N LEU A 71 -2.24 13.42 7.07
CA LEU A 71 -2.98 12.18 6.81
C LEU A 71 -2.03 10.99 6.61
N ALA A 72 -0.94 11.16 5.85
CA ALA A 72 0.05 10.13 5.64
C ALA A 72 0.74 9.71 6.95
N ILE A 73 1.18 10.68 7.76
CA ILE A 73 1.78 10.44 9.08
C ILE A 73 0.82 9.63 9.96
N LYS A 74 -0.46 10.01 10.00
CA LYS A 74 -1.49 9.30 10.77
C LYS A 74 -1.62 7.83 10.34
N ARG A 75 -1.40 7.50 9.07
CA ARG A 75 -1.45 6.12 8.56
C ARG A 75 -0.17 5.34 8.79
N LEU A 76 0.99 6.01 8.80
CA LEU A 76 2.31 5.39 8.94
C LEU A 76 2.79 5.25 10.38
N ARG A 77 2.33 6.08 11.32
CA ARG A 77 2.81 6.09 12.72
C ARG A 77 2.71 4.75 13.45
N ASP A 78 1.74 3.91 13.09
CA ASP A 78 1.52 2.60 13.72
C ASP A 78 2.38 1.49 13.09
N ARG A 79 3.23 1.80 12.10
CA ARG A 79 4.12 0.85 11.41
C ARG A 79 5.54 0.88 11.98
N PRO A 80 6.38 -0.14 11.77
CA PRO A 80 7.79 -0.09 12.15
C PRO A 80 8.48 1.12 11.52
N ALA A 81 9.35 1.81 12.27
CA ALA A 81 9.99 3.05 11.82
C ALA A 81 10.79 2.89 10.53
N ALA A 82 11.47 1.74 10.36
CA ALA A 82 12.27 1.44 9.17
C ALA A 82 11.44 1.39 7.87
N SER A 83 10.12 1.18 7.95
CA SER A 83 9.24 1.02 6.78
C SER A 83 8.35 2.25 6.53
N ARG A 84 8.63 3.40 7.15
CA ARG A 84 7.80 4.62 7.06
C ARG A 84 8.33 5.55 5.98
N VAL A 85 7.94 5.27 4.73
CA VAL A 85 8.30 6.10 3.57
C VAL A 85 7.04 6.74 2.97
N LEU A 86 7.13 8.02 2.64
CA LEU A 86 6.12 8.77 1.90
C LEU A 86 6.73 9.35 0.63
N ILE A 87 6.07 9.14 -0.51
CA ILE A 87 6.42 9.80 -1.78
C ILE A 87 5.32 10.81 -2.08
N LEU A 88 5.65 12.10 -1.98
CA LEU A 88 4.77 13.22 -2.28
C LEU A 88 5.02 13.70 -3.70
N LEU A 89 3.99 13.76 -4.52
CA LEU A 89 4.05 14.19 -5.91
C LEU A 89 3.08 15.37 -6.11
N THR A 90 3.58 16.52 -6.57
CA THR A 90 2.75 17.73 -6.81
C THR A 90 3.24 18.53 -8.00
N ASP A 91 2.32 19.20 -8.72
CA ASP A 91 2.61 20.17 -9.77
C ASP A 91 2.23 21.62 -9.39
N GLY A 92 1.85 21.85 -8.13
CA GLY A 92 1.37 23.12 -7.60
C GLY A 92 2.00 23.53 -6.26
N GLN A 93 1.68 24.76 -5.85
CA GLN A 93 2.02 25.31 -4.53
C GLN A 93 0.91 24.98 -3.53
N ASP A 94 1.24 24.96 -2.25
CA ASP A 94 0.24 24.80 -1.20
C ASP A 94 -0.71 26.00 -1.16
N THR A 95 -2.01 25.78 -1.31
CA THR A 95 -3.03 26.84 -1.36
C THR A 95 -4.22 26.60 -0.43
N ALA A 96 -4.43 25.36 0.03
CA ALA A 96 -5.63 24.98 0.77
C ALA A 96 -5.37 24.19 2.05
N SER A 97 -4.10 24.00 2.46
CA SER A 97 -3.83 23.26 3.70
C SER A 97 -4.36 23.99 4.92
N SER A 98 -4.99 23.23 5.82
CA SER A 98 -5.35 23.71 7.15
C SER A 98 -4.18 23.66 8.12
N VAL A 99 -3.24 22.73 7.88
CA VAL A 99 -1.99 22.58 8.63
C VAL A 99 -0.83 23.13 7.79
N ASP A 100 0.04 23.92 8.41
CA ASP A 100 1.25 24.40 7.73
C ASP A 100 2.12 23.22 7.25
N PRO A 101 2.57 23.20 5.98
CA PRO A 101 3.35 22.07 5.46
C PRO A 101 4.68 21.83 6.20
N MET A 102 5.32 22.88 6.73
CA MET A 102 6.56 22.74 7.50
C MET A 102 6.31 22.23 8.92
N GLU A 103 5.21 22.63 9.55
CA GLU A 103 4.77 22.00 10.80
C GLU A 103 4.46 20.50 10.61
N ALA A 104 3.76 20.16 9.53
CA ALA A 104 3.50 18.76 9.18
C ALA A 104 4.79 17.98 8.89
N ALA A 105 5.77 18.59 8.22
CA ALA A 105 7.08 17.99 7.98
C ALA A 105 7.88 17.77 9.27
N ALA A 106 7.85 18.74 10.20
CA ALA A 106 8.48 18.58 11.51
C ALA A 106 7.85 17.41 12.28
N LEU A 107 6.52 17.24 12.20
CA LEU A 107 5.85 16.09 12.79
C LEU A 107 6.24 14.77 12.10
N ALA A 108 6.37 14.76 10.77
CA ALA A 108 6.85 13.59 10.03
C ALA A 108 8.24 13.15 10.52
N ALA A 109 9.15 14.10 10.70
CA ALA A 109 10.50 13.84 11.21
C ALA A 109 10.47 13.24 12.63
N GLN A 110 9.67 13.80 13.54
CA GLN A 110 9.48 13.25 14.89
C GLN A 110 8.90 11.83 14.88
N GLN A 111 8.06 11.54 13.90
CA GLN A 111 7.47 10.21 13.70
C GLN A 111 8.34 9.29 12.83
N ASN A 112 9.58 9.65 12.54
CA ASN A 112 10.50 8.87 11.69
C ASN A 112 9.87 8.50 10.33
N VAL A 113 9.07 9.40 9.75
CA VAL A 113 8.51 9.24 8.41
C VAL A 113 9.41 9.97 7.44
N LYS A 114 10.07 9.23 6.54
CA LYS A 114 10.92 9.81 5.51
C LYS A 114 10.07 10.26 4.33
N VAL A 115 10.19 11.53 3.92
CA VAL A 115 9.37 12.10 2.84
C VAL A 115 10.24 12.42 1.63
N TYR A 116 9.99 11.75 0.51
CA TYR A 116 10.52 12.09 -0.80
C TYR A 116 9.54 12.99 -1.52
N THR A 117 10.00 14.17 -1.96
CA THR A 117 9.14 15.14 -2.64
C THR A 117 9.50 15.22 -4.12
N ILE A 118 8.51 15.16 -4.98
CA ILE A 118 8.69 15.19 -6.44
C ILE A 118 7.84 16.32 -7.01
N GLY A 119 8.51 17.35 -7.53
CA GLY A 119 7.88 18.45 -8.25
C GLY A 119 7.74 18.13 -9.74
N ILE A 120 6.51 18.07 -10.24
CA ILE A 120 6.24 17.89 -11.67
C ILE A 120 6.16 19.27 -12.33
N SER A 121 6.97 19.51 -13.37
CA SER A 121 6.82 20.73 -14.16
C SER A 121 5.53 20.68 -14.98
N ARG A 122 4.73 21.75 -14.95
CA ARG A 122 3.56 21.91 -15.82
C ARG A 122 3.93 21.89 -17.31
N ASN A 123 5.19 22.17 -17.64
CA ASN A 123 5.74 22.13 -19.00
C ASN A 123 6.54 20.86 -19.26
N LEU A 124 5.98 19.71 -18.88
CA LEU A 124 6.58 18.40 -19.11
C LEU A 124 6.71 18.15 -20.63
N GLY A 125 7.89 18.42 -21.21
CA GLY A 125 8.14 18.32 -22.65
C GLY A 125 7.97 19.60 -23.49
N THR A 126 7.82 20.79 -22.89
CA THR A 126 7.84 22.08 -23.62
C THR A 126 8.72 23.13 -22.89
N THR A 127 9.54 23.89 -23.62
CA THR A 127 10.50 24.87 -23.05
C THR A 127 9.85 26.21 -22.67
N SER A 128 8.60 26.22 -22.22
CA SER A 128 7.86 27.45 -21.95
C SER A 128 7.90 27.79 -20.46
N ALA A 129 8.82 28.66 -20.04
CA ALA A 129 9.07 29.07 -18.66
C ALA A 129 7.96 29.93 -17.98
N ARG A 130 6.68 29.81 -18.37
CA ARG A 130 5.60 30.73 -17.93
C ARG A 130 4.40 30.07 -17.21
N GLY A 131 4.47 28.78 -16.91
CA GLY A 131 3.45 28.11 -16.09
C GLY A 131 3.89 28.13 -14.63
N GLY A 132 3.09 28.77 -13.76
CA GLY A 132 3.45 29.06 -12.37
C GLY A 132 4.16 27.91 -11.64
N GLU A 133 5.16 28.32 -10.89
CA GLU A 133 6.26 27.49 -10.44
C GLU A 133 5.81 26.65 -9.23
N VAL A 134 6.15 25.37 -9.24
CA VAL A 134 6.11 24.53 -8.04
C VAL A 134 7.00 25.21 -7.00
N ASP A 135 6.57 25.25 -5.74
CA ASP A 135 7.40 25.80 -4.66
C ASP A 135 8.53 24.80 -4.31
N GLU A 136 9.62 24.86 -5.07
CA GLU A 136 10.77 23.97 -4.90
C GLU A 136 11.47 24.20 -3.57
N ALA A 137 11.42 25.42 -3.03
CA ALA A 137 12.03 25.73 -1.74
C ALA A 137 11.29 25.00 -0.63
N LEU A 138 9.95 25.05 -0.64
CA LEU A 138 9.12 24.32 0.31
C LEU A 138 9.30 22.80 0.18
N LEU A 139 9.24 22.26 -1.03
CA LEU A 139 9.39 20.81 -1.24
C LEU A 139 10.77 20.29 -0.81
N ARG A 140 11.83 21.07 -1.06
CA ARG A 140 13.17 20.76 -0.60
C ARG A 140 13.26 20.81 0.92
N ALA A 141 12.71 21.84 1.55
CA ALA A 141 12.69 21.96 3.01
C ALA A 141 11.94 20.80 3.68
N ILE A 142 10.82 20.35 3.12
CA ILE A 142 10.07 19.17 3.62
C ILE A 142 10.91 17.90 3.53
N ALA A 143 11.56 17.66 2.39
CA ALA A 143 12.40 16.48 2.19
C ALA A 143 13.61 16.49 3.15
N GLU A 144 14.32 17.61 3.23
CA GLU A 144 15.48 17.77 4.11
C GLU A 144 15.12 17.60 5.59
N ALA A 145 14.01 18.20 6.03
CA ALA A 145 13.55 18.09 7.42
C ALA A 145 13.24 16.65 7.83
N THR A 146 12.85 15.79 6.89
CA THR A 146 12.44 14.40 7.13
C THR A 146 13.51 13.36 6.76
N GLY A 147 14.66 13.80 6.26
CA GLY A 147 15.76 12.93 5.83
C GLY A 147 15.50 12.21 4.50
N GLY A 148 14.59 12.73 3.67
CA GLY A 148 14.38 12.30 2.29
C GLY A 148 15.08 13.23 1.29
N GLU A 149 14.74 13.08 0.01
CA GLU A 149 15.31 13.88 -1.07
C GLU A 149 14.22 14.53 -1.94
N TYR A 150 14.51 15.74 -2.42
CA TYR A 150 13.69 16.46 -3.39
C TYR A 150 14.15 16.15 -4.81
N PHE A 151 13.19 15.85 -5.68
CA PHE A 151 13.41 15.63 -7.09
C PHE A 151 12.53 16.53 -7.95
N ARG A 152 13.06 16.96 -9.10
CA ARG A 152 12.32 17.71 -10.11
C ARG A 152 12.18 16.83 -11.36
N ALA A 153 10.94 16.60 -11.80
CA ALA A 153 10.65 15.86 -13.01
C ALA A 153 10.21 16.82 -14.12
N ARG A 154 11.00 16.89 -15.21
CA ARG A 154 10.73 17.70 -16.41
C ARG A 154 10.23 16.89 -17.60
N ASP A 155 10.48 15.60 -17.61
CA ASP A 155 9.94 14.66 -18.58
C ASP A 155 9.60 13.30 -17.92
N PRO A 156 8.78 12.45 -18.55
CA PRO A 156 8.47 11.13 -18.01
C PRO A 156 9.70 10.23 -17.78
N ARG A 157 10.79 10.42 -18.53
CA ARG A 157 12.01 9.62 -18.37
C ARG A 157 12.75 10.02 -17.10
N GLU A 158 12.82 11.32 -16.80
CA GLU A 158 13.35 11.81 -15.53
C GLU A 158 12.51 11.28 -14.35
N LEU A 159 11.18 11.30 -14.46
CA LEU A 159 10.31 10.75 -13.41
C LEU A 159 10.59 9.25 -13.19
N GLN A 160 10.73 8.48 -14.26
CA GLN A 160 11.08 7.06 -14.17
C GLN A 160 12.45 6.85 -13.51
N ALA A 161 13.45 7.68 -13.82
CA ALA A 161 14.76 7.62 -13.20
C ALA A 161 14.70 7.93 -11.69
N ILE A 162 13.91 8.93 -11.29
CA ILE A 162 13.68 9.29 -9.88
C ILE A 162 13.09 8.11 -9.10
N TYR A 163 12.06 7.45 -9.63
CA TYR A 163 11.51 6.25 -8.99
C TYR A 163 12.52 5.11 -8.92
N GLY A 164 13.44 5.00 -9.89
CA GLY A 164 14.55 4.05 -9.85
C GLY A 164 15.59 4.37 -8.76
N ILE A 165 15.84 5.64 -8.46
CA ILE A 165 16.69 6.07 -7.34
C ILE A 165 16.01 5.73 -6.01
N ILE A 166 14.72 6.06 -5.86
CA ILE A 166 13.95 5.75 -4.64
C ILE A 166 13.89 4.23 -4.38
N ASP A 167 13.80 3.41 -5.42
CA ASP A 167 13.84 1.95 -5.31
C ASP A 167 15.17 1.42 -4.73
N GLN A 168 16.28 2.09 -5.06
CA GLN A 168 17.61 1.75 -4.52
C GLN A 168 17.81 2.26 -3.09
N LEU A 169 17.28 3.44 -2.78
CA LEU A 169 17.36 4.04 -1.44
C LEU A 169 16.48 3.31 -0.43
N GLU A 170 15.33 2.81 -0.88
CA GLU A 170 14.33 2.12 -0.06
C GLU A 170 14.08 0.73 -0.64
N PRO A 171 15.01 -0.23 -0.48
CA PRO A 171 14.82 -1.58 -0.96
C PRO A 171 13.71 -2.27 -0.16
N VAL A 172 12.92 -3.10 -0.85
CA VAL A 172 11.90 -3.94 -0.20
C VAL A 172 12.60 -4.88 0.76
N GLU A 173 12.27 -4.77 2.05
CA GLU A 173 12.64 -5.80 3.03
C GLU A 173 11.87 -7.06 2.65
N GLN A 174 12.51 -7.95 1.89
CA GLN A 174 12.02 -9.30 1.71
C GLN A 174 12.18 -10.01 3.05
N ASP A 175 11.22 -9.81 3.95
CA ASP A 175 10.99 -10.72 5.05
C ASP A 175 10.96 -12.10 4.42
N ALA A 176 11.98 -12.90 4.70
CA ALA A 176 12.06 -14.29 4.27
C ALA A 176 10.73 -14.90 4.67
N SER A 177 9.85 -15.07 3.68
CA SER A 177 8.46 -15.41 3.91
C SER A 177 8.48 -16.54 4.92
N THR A 178 8.03 -16.27 6.15
CA THR A 178 7.92 -17.35 7.11
C THR A 178 6.74 -18.12 6.58
N PHE A 179 7.04 -19.01 5.63
CA PHE A 179 6.15 -20.02 5.14
C PHE A 179 5.65 -20.64 6.44
N ARG A 180 4.42 -20.29 6.83
CA ARG A 180 3.69 -21.03 7.85
C ARG A 180 3.04 -22.12 7.03
N PRO A 181 3.70 -23.27 6.79
CA PRO A 181 3.02 -24.36 6.15
C PRO A 181 1.85 -24.70 7.08
N ARG A 182 0.64 -24.36 6.65
CA ARG A 182 -0.58 -24.95 7.19
C ARG A 182 -0.51 -26.43 6.80
N ARG A 183 0.30 -27.21 7.51
CA ARG A 183 0.22 -28.67 7.44
C ARG A 183 -1.14 -29.01 8.02
N SER A 184 -2.04 -29.50 7.18
CA SER A 184 -3.33 -29.98 7.61
C SER A 184 -3.09 -31.20 8.51
N LEU A 185 -3.30 -31.04 9.82
CA LEU A 185 -3.36 -32.16 10.76
C LEU A 185 -4.56 -33.09 10.50
N GLY A 186 -5.38 -32.81 9.47
CA GLY A 186 -6.57 -33.59 9.12
C GLY A 186 -6.28 -35.09 8.88
N TYR A 187 -5.10 -35.43 8.35
CA TYR A 187 -4.74 -36.83 8.12
C TYR A 187 -4.57 -37.62 9.42
N TRP A 188 -4.09 -37.00 10.50
CA TRP A 188 -3.97 -37.64 11.81
C TRP A 188 -5.34 -37.87 12.46
N ALA A 189 -6.27 -36.93 12.30
CA ALA A 189 -7.64 -37.09 12.76
C ALA A 189 -8.36 -38.23 12.01
N MET A 190 -8.18 -38.32 10.69
CA MET A 190 -8.73 -39.42 9.89
C MET A 190 -8.13 -40.78 10.26
N LEU A 191 -6.81 -40.88 10.41
CA LEU A 191 -6.13 -42.10 10.86
C LEU A 191 -6.61 -42.53 12.25
N GLY A 192 -6.71 -41.58 13.18
CA GLY A 192 -7.24 -41.84 14.52
C GLY A 192 -8.65 -42.40 14.50
N ALA A 193 -9.55 -41.80 13.71
CA ALA A 193 -10.93 -42.28 13.55
C ALA A 193 -10.99 -43.69 12.94
N LEU A 194 -10.13 -43.99 11.96
CA LEU A 194 -10.09 -45.30 11.31
C LEU A 194 -9.59 -46.39 12.26
N VAL A 195 -8.55 -46.10 13.05
CA VAL A 195 -8.04 -47.01 14.08
C VAL A 195 -9.10 -47.27 15.15
N ILE A 196 -9.74 -46.22 15.68
CA ILE A 196 -10.81 -46.35 16.69
C ILE A 196 -11.98 -47.16 16.11
N GLY A 197 -12.42 -46.86 14.88
CA GLY A 197 -13.47 -47.62 14.21
C GLY A 197 -13.13 -49.09 14.02
N SER A 198 -11.89 -49.41 13.61
CA SER A 198 -11.43 -50.79 13.48
C SER A 198 -11.40 -51.54 14.82
N LEU A 199 -11.00 -50.87 15.90
CA LEU A 199 -10.95 -51.45 17.25
C LEU A 199 -12.37 -51.72 17.79
N VAL A 200 -13.32 -50.83 17.51
CA VAL A 200 -14.72 -51.00 17.90
C VAL A 200 -15.36 -52.15 17.12
N LEU A 201 -15.03 -52.36 15.84
CA LEU A 201 -15.55 -53.50 15.08
C LEU A 201 -14.99 -54.84 15.60
N LEU A 202 -13.71 -54.89 15.95
CA LEU A 202 -13.07 -56.09 16.51
C LEU A 202 -13.61 -56.46 17.89
N THR A 203 -13.92 -55.47 18.73
CA THR A 203 -14.48 -55.70 20.08
C THR A 203 -16.00 -55.81 20.10
N GLY A 204 -16.70 -55.17 19.15
CA GLY A 204 -18.15 -55.25 18.97
C GLY A 204 -18.62 -56.58 18.37
N GLY A 205 -17.75 -57.30 17.65
CA GLY A 205 -17.97 -58.71 17.29
C GLY A 205 -17.99 -59.68 18.49
N LEU A 206 -17.61 -59.21 19.68
CA LEU A 206 -17.56 -59.98 20.93
C LEU A 206 -18.69 -59.62 21.92
N ILE A 207 -19.69 -58.80 21.53
CA ILE A 207 -20.89 -58.56 22.36
C ILE A 207 -22.06 -59.37 21.79
N PRO A 208 -22.27 -60.63 22.23
CA PRO A 208 -23.52 -61.33 21.99
C PRO A 208 -24.59 -60.74 22.92
N GLY A 209 -25.63 -60.12 22.36
CA GLY A 209 -26.86 -59.85 23.13
C GLY A 209 -27.56 -58.54 22.85
N LEU A 210 -28.14 -58.39 21.66
CA LEU A 210 -29.38 -57.61 21.53
C LEU A 210 -30.47 -58.59 21.10
N SER A 211 -31.22 -59.06 22.10
CA SER A 211 -32.39 -59.92 21.92
C SER A 211 -33.44 -59.18 21.09
N ARG A 212 -33.73 -59.70 19.90
CA ARG A 212 -35.00 -59.45 19.21
C ARG A 212 -36.04 -60.37 19.82
N SER A 213 -36.79 -59.90 20.82
CA SER A 213 -38.06 -60.54 21.20
C SER A 213 -39.14 -60.15 20.18
N ARG A 214 -39.28 -60.97 19.14
CA ARG A 214 -40.56 -61.11 18.42
C ARG A 214 -41.52 -61.83 19.37
N GLN A 215 -42.46 -61.12 19.96
CA GLN A 215 -43.71 -61.76 20.41
C GLN A 215 -44.66 -61.81 19.21
N ALA A 216 -44.85 -63.01 18.70
CA ALA A 216 -46.07 -63.40 18.02
C ALA A 216 -46.79 -64.36 18.97
N VAL A 217 -47.94 -63.96 19.52
CA VAL A 217 -49.03 -64.87 19.92
C VAL A 217 -50.34 -64.10 19.74
N ASN A 218 -51.13 -64.51 18.74
CA ASN A 218 -52.57 -64.35 18.76
C ASN A 218 -53.16 -65.52 19.54
N ALA A 219 -53.96 -65.22 20.56
CA ALA A 219 -55.15 -65.96 20.98
C ALA A 219 -56.00 -65.01 21.84
#